data_AF-A0A812F2S9-F1
#
_entry.id   AF-A0A812F2S9-F1
#
_cell.length_a   1.000
_cell.length_b   1.000
_cell.length_c   1.000
_cell.angle_alpha   90.00
_cell.angle_beta   90.00
_cell.angle_gamma   90.00
#
_symmetry.space_group_name_H-M   'P 1'
#
loop_
_entity.id
_entity.type
_entity.pdbx_description
1 polymer ?
#
loop_
_entity_poly.entity_id
_entity_poly.type
_entity_poly.pdbx_seq_one_letter_code
_entity_poly.pdbx_strand_id
1 'polypeptide(L)'
;MIVNVKNNMILTAFMLVKQDEKKRRFALTAVLYFMSMTGIYSKRRAISPAVTSIILIGVAVAAGISGYSVFASAANTASLKGSMTIENANVLKQTNGEQWLSVTIKNSGNKVFSSSVVNLQIDADPITVGLQPFTVPIFPATLGPGQTGSASARIVDVSGSPIIAHNIGDTLPLEVIVTTPEGSTLREMMSVSVRMS
;
A
#
# COMPACT_ATOMS: atom_id res chain seq x y z
N MET A 1 4.25 -44.74 43.00
CA MET A 1 5.37 -44.04 42.32
C MET A 1 5.40 -42.53 42.60
N ILE A 2 4.28 -41.80 42.62
CA ILE A 2 4.23 -40.33 42.86
C ILE A 2 4.59 -39.91 44.30
N VAL A 3 4.26 -40.73 45.31
CA VAL A 3 4.56 -40.44 46.73
C VAL A 3 6.07 -40.40 47.00
N ASN A 4 6.84 -41.22 46.28
CA ASN A 4 8.30 -41.32 46.45
C ASN A 4 9.05 -40.08 45.91
N VAL A 5 8.52 -39.47 44.83
CA VAL A 5 9.08 -38.23 44.25
C VAL A 5 8.79 -37.02 45.14
N LYS A 6 7.60 -36.94 45.74
CA LYS A 6 7.21 -35.87 46.68
C LYS A 6 8.12 -35.84 47.91
N ASN A 7 8.38 -37.00 48.50
CA ASN A 7 9.24 -37.09 49.68
C ASN A 7 10.70 -36.74 49.35
N ASN A 8 11.21 -37.15 48.18
CA ASN A 8 12.56 -36.78 47.73
C ASN A 8 12.71 -35.29 47.41
N MET A 9 11.72 -34.63 46.80
CA MET A 9 11.78 -33.18 46.55
C MET A 9 11.75 -32.36 47.84
N ILE A 10 10.93 -32.76 48.82
CA ILE A 10 10.87 -32.09 50.12
C ILE A 10 12.21 -32.27 50.87
N LEU A 11 12.80 -33.46 50.82
CA LEU A 11 14.10 -33.74 51.43
C LEU A 11 15.24 -32.96 50.76
N THR A 12 15.20 -32.81 49.43
CA THR A 12 16.20 -32.04 48.66
C THR A 12 16.07 -30.53 48.94
N ALA A 13 14.84 -30.02 49.09
CA ALA A 13 14.60 -28.64 49.52
C ALA A 13 15.07 -28.40 50.97
N PHE A 14 14.86 -29.36 51.88
CA PHE A 14 15.35 -29.27 53.26
C PHE A 14 16.88 -29.33 53.37
N MET A 15 17.56 -30.07 52.49
CA MET A 15 19.03 -30.10 52.44
C MET A 15 19.62 -28.80 51.87
N LEU A 16 18.97 -28.19 50.86
CA LEU A 16 19.37 -26.88 50.32
C LEU A 16 19.15 -25.72 51.31
N VAL A 17 18.28 -25.90 52.32
CA VAL A 17 18.06 -24.91 53.37
C VAL A 17 19.31 -24.69 54.23
N LYS A 18 20.31 -25.58 54.31
CA LYS A 18 21.51 -25.32 55.12
C LYS A 18 22.50 -24.30 54.54
N GLN A 19 22.33 -23.84 53.30
CA GLN A 19 23.16 -22.78 52.72
C GLN A 19 22.32 -21.57 52.33
N ASP A 20 22.55 -20.47 53.05
CA ASP A 20 22.24 -19.11 52.61
C ASP A 20 20.75 -18.70 52.57
N GLU A 21 20.42 -17.61 53.27
CA GLU A 21 19.04 -17.22 53.62
C GLU A 21 18.21 -16.78 52.40
N LYS A 22 18.85 -16.23 51.36
CA LYS A 22 18.21 -15.90 50.08
C LYS A 22 17.79 -17.13 49.28
N LYS A 23 18.59 -18.21 49.30
CA LYS A 23 18.30 -19.45 48.56
C LYS A 23 17.14 -20.22 49.21
N ARG A 24 16.99 -20.12 50.55
CA ARG A 24 15.85 -20.68 51.29
C ARG A 24 14.50 -20.14 50.81
N ARG A 25 14.39 -18.81 50.65
CA ARG A 25 13.13 -18.16 50.23
C ARG A 25 12.73 -18.56 48.82
N PHE A 26 13.70 -18.70 47.91
CA PHE A 26 13.44 -19.12 46.54
C PHE A 26 12.97 -20.58 46.45
N ALA A 27 13.63 -21.50 47.16
CA ALA A 27 13.28 -22.92 47.16
C ALA A 27 11.88 -23.17 47.78
N LEU A 28 11.54 -22.50 48.90
CA LEU A 28 10.22 -22.61 49.50
C LEU A 28 9.11 -22.04 48.59
N THR A 29 9.38 -20.92 47.92
CA THR A 29 8.43 -20.31 46.99
C THR A 29 8.17 -21.22 45.80
N ALA A 30 9.21 -21.85 45.25
CA ALA A 30 9.08 -22.79 44.14
C ALA A 30 8.27 -24.05 44.52
N VAL A 31 8.48 -24.59 45.73
CA VAL A 31 7.72 -25.76 46.23
C VAL A 31 6.25 -25.40 46.49
N LEU A 32 5.96 -24.23 47.06
CA LEU A 32 4.60 -23.72 47.24
C LEU A 32 3.90 -23.50 45.90
N TYR A 33 4.61 -22.97 44.91
CA TYR A 33 4.08 -22.79 43.55
C TYR A 33 3.77 -24.12 42.87
N PHE A 34 4.64 -25.13 43.05
CA PHE A 34 4.42 -26.47 42.53
C PHE A 34 3.21 -27.15 43.20
N MET A 35 3.06 -27.02 44.52
CA MET A 35 1.87 -27.50 45.23
C MET A 35 0.59 -26.78 44.79
N SER A 36 0.64 -25.46 44.58
CA SER A 36 -0.49 -24.67 44.05
C SER A 36 -0.90 -25.13 42.64
N MET A 37 0.07 -25.32 41.74
CA MET A 37 -0.18 -25.86 40.41
C MET A 37 -0.86 -27.23 40.48
N THR A 38 -0.42 -28.14 41.35
CA THR A 38 -1.07 -29.45 41.51
C THR A 38 -2.52 -29.38 42.01
N GLY A 39 -2.87 -28.33 42.77
CA GLY A 39 -4.25 -28.09 43.23
C GLY A 39 -5.20 -27.59 42.13
N ILE A 40 -4.68 -26.84 41.15
CA ILE A 40 -5.46 -26.36 40.00
C ILE A 40 -5.80 -27.51 39.05
N TYR A 41 -4.87 -28.45 38.86
CA TYR A 41 -5.13 -29.65 38.04
C TYR A 41 -6.15 -30.61 38.67
N SER A 42 -6.37 -30.56 39.98
CA SER A 42 -7.29 -31.48 40.68
C SER A 42 -8.78 -31.09 40.59
N LYS A 43 -9.12 -29.94 39.99
CA LYS A 43 -10.50 -29.45 39.82
C LYS A 43 -10.93 -29.34 38.35
N ARG A 44 -10.48 -30.25 37.48
CA ARG A 44 -11.08 -30.41 36.15
C ARG A 44 -12.45 -31.07 36.30
N ARG A 45 -13.52 -30.28 36.45
CA ARG A 45 -14.87 -30.79 36.19
C ARG A 45 -14.90 -31.22 34.73
N ALA A 46 -15.25 -32.48 34.48
CA ALA A 46 -15.38 -33.01 33.13
C ALA A 46 -16.48 -32.22 32.40
N ILE A 47 -16.08 -31.28 31.55
CA ILE A 47 -16.99 -30.64 30.61
C ILE A 47 -17.36 -31.71 29.60
N SER A 48 -18.65 -32.00 29.47
CA SER A 48 -19.16 -32.99 28.54
C SER A 48 -18.65 -32.71 27.11
N PRO A 49 -18.20 -33.71 26.34
CA PRO A 49 -17.77 -33.55 24.95
C PRO A 49 -18.78 -32.81 24.07
N ALA A 50 -20.08 -32.95 24.36
CA ALA A 50 -21.14 -32.24 23.66
C ALA A 50 -21.08 -30.71 23.89
N VAL A 51 -20.89 -30.26 25.14
CA VAL A 51 -20.82 -28.83 25.48
C VAL A 51 -19.58 -28.19 24.86
N THR A 52 -18.44 -28.89 24.91
CA THR A 52 -17.21 -28.44 24.27
C THR A 52 -17.39 -28.26 22.77
N SER A 53 -18.05 -29.21 22.09
CA SER A 53 -18.28 -29.13 20.64
C SER A 53 -19.15 -27.94 20.24
N ILE A 54 -20.20 -27.62 21.02
CA ILE A 54 -21.07 -26.46 20.77
C ILE A 54 -20.28 -25.15 20.91
N ILE A 55 -19.43 -25.04 21.94
CA ILE A 55 -18.57 -23.88 22.14
C ILE A 55 -17.55 -23.76 20.98
N LEU A 56 -16.97 -24.87 20.54
CA LEU A 56 -15.99 -24.91 19.45
C LEU A 56 -16.61 -24.48 18.12
N ILE A 57 -17.83 -24.94 17.82
CA ILE A 57 -18.60 -24.52 16.65
C ILE A 57 -18.91 -23.02 16.73
N GLY A 58 -19.34 -22.52 17.90
CA GLY A 58 -19.63 -21.10 18.10
C GLY A 58 -18.42 -20.20 17.83
N VAL A 59 -17.24 -20.57 18.35
CA VAL A 59 -16.00 -19.83 18.10
C VAL A 59 -15.57 -19.96 16.63
N ALA A 60 -15.70 -21.14 16.03
CA ALA A 60 -15.36 -21.38 14.63
C ALA A 60 -16.22 -20.54 13.67
N VAL A 61 -17.53 -20.43 13.91
CA VAL A 61 -18.43 -19.61 13.09
C VAL A 61 -18.13 -18.12 13.27
N ALA A 62 -17.92 -17.66 14.51
CA ALA A 62 -17.56 -16.26 14.76
C ALA A 62 -16.23 -15.87 14.09
N ALA A 63 -15.21 -16.73 14.22
CA ALA A 63 -13.92 -16.56 13.55
C ALA A 63 -14.07 -16.62 12.02
N GLY A 64 -14.87 -17.55 11.50
CA GLY A 64 -15.15 -17.71 10.07
C GLY A 64 -15.80 -16.48 9.44
N ILE A 65 -16.82 -15.91 10.08
CA ILE A 65 -17.50 -14.70 9.60
C ILE A 65 -16.53 -13.50 9.60
N SER A 66 -15.79 -13.33 10.69
CA SER A 66 -14.83 -12.22 10.81
C SER A 66 -13.72 -12.33 9.77
N GLY A 67 -13.14 -13.52 9.58
CA GLY A 67 -12.13 -13.78 8.55
C GLY A 67 -12.66 -13.61 7.13
N TYR A 68 -13.88 -14.06 6.85
CA TYR A 68 -14.51 -13.87 5.54
C TYR A 68 -14.67 -12.39 5.20
N SER A 69 -15.11 -11.56 6.14
CA SER A 69 -15.31 -10.13 5.89
C SER A 69 -14.01 -9.39 5.54
N VAL A 70 -12.90 -9.73 6.19
CA VAL A 70 -11.58 -9.17 5.91
C VAL A 70 -11.06 -9.66 4.56
N PHE A 71 -11.21 -10.95 4.28
CA PHE A 71 -10.79 -11.53 3.00
C PHE A 71 -11.61 -11.00 1.83
N ALA A 72 -12.93 -10.89 1.98
CA ALA A 72 -13.81 -10.33 0.96
C ALA A 72 -13.49 -8.85 0.68
N SER A 73 -13.17 -8.08 1.73
CA SER A 73 -12.73 -6.69 1.58
C SER A 73 -11.40 -6.60 0.82
N ALA A 74 -10.44 -7.47 1.15
CA ALA A 74 -9.15 -7.55 0.44
C ALA A 74 -9.30 -8.05 -1.01
N ALA A 75 -10.23 -8.95 -1.28
CA ALA A 75 -10.51 -9.45 -2.63
C ALA A 75 -11.11 -8.34 -3.52
N ASN A 76 -12.01 -7.52 -2.95
CA ASN A 76 -12.59 -6.39 -3.67
C ASN A 76 -11.53 -5.34 -4.04
N THR A 77 -10.59 -5.03 -3.15
CA THR A 77 -9.49 -4.09 -3.46
C THR A 77 -8.48 -4.69 -4.46
N ALA A 78 -8.19 -5.99 -4.38
CA ALA A 78 -7.34 -6.68 -5.35
C ALA A 78 -7.92 -6.71 -6.77
N SER A 79 -9.25 -6.64 -6.91
CA SER A 79 -9.92 -6.56 -8.22
C SER A 79 -9.77 -5.19 -8.91
N LEU A 80 -9.40 -4.15 -8.16
CA LEU A 80 -9.24 -2.78 -8.68
C LEU A 80 -7.90 -2.65 -9.41
N LYS A 81 -7.92 -2.80 -10.73
CA LYS A 81 -6.78 -2.51 -11.59
C LYS A 81 -6.84 -1.06 -12.08
N GLY A 82 -5.77 -0.30 -11.83
CA GLY A 82 -5.56 0.97 -12.52
C GLY A 82 -4.99 0.70 -13.92
N SER A 83 -5.60 1.30 -14.94
CA SER A 83 -5.17 1.21 -16.33
C SER A 83 -5.52 2.53 -17.01
N MET A 84 -4.61 3.03 -17.83
CA MET A 84 -4.77 4.28 -18.55
C MET A 84 -4.54 4.03 -20.03
N THR A 85 -5.12 4.88 -20.86
CA THR A 85 -4.82 4.97 -22.29
C THR A 85 -4.77 6.43 -22.71
N ILE A 86 -3.79 6.80 -23.52
CA ILE A 86 -3.75 8.11 -24.15
C ILE A 86 -4.59 8.09 -25.43
N GLU A 87 -5.66 8.87 -25.49
CA GLU A 87 -6.58 8.91 -26.65
C GLU A 87 -6.09 9.88 -27.73
N ASN A 88 -5.51 11.01 -27.30
CA ASN A 88 -5.01 12.03 -28.20
C ASN A 88 -3.81 12.71 -27.56
N ALA A 89 -2.75 12.95 -28.32
CA ALA A 89 -1.66 13.79 -27.90
C ALA A 89 -1.06 14.48 -29.13
N ASN A 90 -1.07 15.81 -29.12
CA ASN A 90 -0.60 16.63 -30.22
C ASN A 90 0.13 17.86 -29.67
N VAL A 91 1.20 18.25 -30.36
CA VAL A 91 1.84 19.56 -30.19
C VAL A 91 1.62 20.34 -31.48
N LEU A 92 0.96 21.48 -31.38
CA LEU A 92 0.60 22.33 -32.51
C LEU A 92 1.44 23.60 -32.48
N LYS A 93 2.17 23.87 -33.56
CA LYS A 93 2.90 25.12 -33.79
C LYS A 93 2.02 26.07 -34.61
N GLN A 94 1.75 27.24 -34.08
CA GLN A 94 0.94 28.27 -34.70
C GLN A 94 1.80 29.21 -35.55
N THR A 95 1.18 29.96 -36.47
CA THR A 95 1.88 30.86 -37.41
C THR A 95 2.67 31.97 -36.72
N ASN A 96 2.32 32.31 -35.47
CA ASN A 96 3.05 33.25 -34.61
C ASN A 96 4.32 32.64 -33.96
N GLY A 97 4.60 31.36 -34.22
CA GLY A 97 5.73 30.62 -33.65
C GLY A 97 5.45 29.96 -32.29
N GLU A 98 4.30 30.23 -31.68
CA GLU A 98 3.91 29.63 -30.40
C GLU A 98 3.56 28.16 -30.56
N GLN A 99 3.81 27.38 -29.51
CA GLN A 99 3.50 25.96 -29.49
C GLN A 99 2.47 25.66 -28.39
N TRP A 100 1.48 24.85 -28.72
CA TRP A 100 0.41 24.43 -27.83
C TRP A 100 0.40 22.92 -27.71
N LEU A 101 0.44 22.44 -26.48
CA LEU A 101 0.23 21.04 -26.14
C LEU A 101 -1.28 20.79 -25.97
N SER A 102 -1.78 19.69 -26.54
CA SER A 102 -3.12 19.17 -26.32
C SER A 102 -3.03 17.67 -26.10
N VAL A 103 -3.46 17.20 -24.92
CA VAL A 103 -3.46 15.78 -24.57
C VAL A 103 -4.80 15.40 -23.96
N THR A 104 -5.33 14.26 -24.37
CA THR A 104 -6.53 13.65 -23.80
C THR A 104 -6.20 12.22 -23.39
N ILE A 105 -6.53 11.90 -22.15
CA ILE A 105 -6.32 10.60 -21.55
C ILE A 105 -7.64 10.01 -21.11
N LYS A 106 -7.69 8.69 -21.01
CA LYS A 106 -8.82 7.95 -20.49
C LYS A 106 -8.39 7.00 -19.39
N ASN A 107 -9.21 6.94 -18.35
CA ASN A 107 -9.12 5.86 -17.38
C ASN A 107 -9.75 4.61 -17.98
N SER A 108 -8.91 3.71 -18.50
CA SER A 108 -9.32 2.41 -19.05
C SER A 108 -9.44 1.32 -17.98
N GLY A 109 -9.06 1.62 -16.74
CA GLY A 109 -9.12 0.71 -15.61
C GLY A 109 -10.42 0.77 -14.84
N ASN A 110 -10.46 0.02 -13.74
CA ASN A 110 -11.58 0.00 -12.81
C ASN A 110 -11.26 0.73 -11.50
N LYS A 111 -10.13 1.44 -11.44
CA LYS A 111 -9.67 2.20 -10.27
C LYS A 111 -9.70 3.70 -10.58
N VAL A 112 -10.22 4.50 -9.65
CA VAL A 112 -10.26 5.96 -9.76
C VAL A 112 -8.83 6.54 -9.73
N PHE A 113 -8.57 7.58 -10.52
CA PHE A 113 -7.37 8.42 -10.41
C PHE A 113 -7.68 9.67 -9.58
N SER A 114 -6.80 10.02 -8.65
CA SER A 114 -6.92 11.20 -7.78
C SER A 114 -6.25 12.44 -8.38
N SER A 115 -5.17 12.26 -9.13
CA SER A 115 -4.48 13.33 -9.85
C SER A 115 -3.90 12.79 -11.15
N SER A 116 -3.86 13.63 -12.18
CA SER A 116 -3.30 13.27 -13.49
C SER A 116 -2.50 14.46 -14.04
N VAL A 117 -1.27 14.20 -14.48
CA VAL A 117 -0.35 15.21 -15.02
C VAL A 117 0.31 14.68 -16.28
N VAL A 118 0.62 15.60 -17.20
CA VAL A 118 1.38 15.35 -18.42
C VAL A 118 2.73 16.03 -18.30
N ASN A 119 3.80 15.30 -18.59
CA ASN A 119 5.17 15.78 -18.67
C ASN A 119 5.64 15.68 -20.12
N LEU A 120 5.77 16.82 -20.79
CA LEU A 120 6.43 16.89 -22.08
C LEU A 120 7.93 17.13 -21.86
N GLN A 121 8.79 16.27 -22.38
CA GLN A 121 10.24 16.41 -22.25
C GLN A 121 10.74 17.38 -23.32
N ILE A 122 11.04 18.61 -22.92
CA ILE A 122 11.53 19.68 -23.80
C ILE A 122 12.67 20.42 -23.12
N ASP A 123 13.53 21.04 -23.92
CA ASP A 123 14.52 21.98 -23.40
C ASP A 123 13.80 23.31 -23.11
N ALA A 124 13.35 23.48 -21.87
CA ALA A 124 12.58 24.62 -21.41
C ALA A 124 13.41 25.60 -20.57
N ASP A 125 14.70 25.33 -20.36
CA ASP A 125 15.59 26.19 -19.61
C ASP A 125 16.87 26.46 -20.41
N PRO A 126 17.07 27.69 -20.92
CA PRO A 126 18.27 28.02 -21.69
C PRO A 126 19.57 27.97 -20.85
N ILE A 127 19.47 27.88 -19.52
CA ILE A 127 20.61 27.80 -18.60
C ILE A 127 20.97 26.34 -18.29
N THR A 128 19.96 25.48 -18.13
CA THR A 128 20.16 24.06 -17.84
C THR A 128 20.16 23.27 -19.14
N VAL A 129 21.33 22.80 -19.56
CA VAL A 129 21.43 22.00 -20.79
C VAL A 129 20.74 20.64 -20.61
N GLY A 130 19.74 20.33 -21.43
CA GLY A 130 19.09 19.02 -21.48
C GLY A 130 17.56 19.09 -21.60
N LEU A 131 16.91 17.93 -21.72
CA LEU A 131 15.45 17.85 -21.68
C LEU A 131 14.96 17.95 -20.23
N GLN A 132 14.00 18.85 -19.96
CA GLN A 132 13.30 18.95 -18.69
C GLN A 132 11.80 18.67 -18.87
N PRO A 133 11.11 18.20 -17.81
CA PRO A 133 9.67 17.99 -17.85
C PRO A 133 8.89 19.31 -17.79
N PHE A 134 8.24 19.68 -18.88
CA PHE A 134 7.16 20.66 -18.89
C PHE A 134 5.88 20.00 -18.38
N THR A 135 5.49 20.33 -17.15
CA THR A 135 4.39 19.67 -16.44
C THR A 135 3.07 20.42 -16.61
N VAL A 136 2.02 19.73 -17.04
CA VAL A 136 0.67 20.28 -17.22
C VAL A 136 -0.36 19.41 -16.50
N PRO A 137 -1.21 19.97 -15.62
CA PRO A 137 -2.28 19.21 -14.98
C PRO A 137 -3.41 18.89 -15.98
N ILE A 138 -4.00 17.71 -15.84
CA ILE A 138 -5.15 17.25 -16.63
C ILE A 138 -6.44 17.59 -15.88
N PHE A 139 -7.45 18.04 -16.63
CA PHE A 139 -8.77 18.36 -16.10
C PHE A 139 -9.85 17.41 -16.67
N PRO A 140 -10.75 16.86 -15.83
CA PRO A 140 -10.78 16.99 -14.38
C PRO A 140 -9.62 16.25 -13.70
N ALA A 141 -9.17 16.74 -12.54
CA ALA A 141 -8.03 16.18 -11.81
C ALA A 141 -8.29 14.74 -11.33
N THR A 142 -9.54 14.45 -10.96
CA THR A 142 -10.01 13.12 -10.60
C THR A 142 -10.71 12.47 -11.78
N LEU A 143 -10.32 11.24 -12.14
CA LEU A 143 -10.90 10.49 -13.24
C LEU A 143 -11.42 9.14 -12.75
N GLY A 144 -12.74 8.96 -12.78
CA GLY A 144 -13.39 7.68 -12.54
C GLY A 144 -13.18 6.69 -13.70
N PRO A 145 -13.46 5.39 -13.49
CA PRO A 145 -13.42 4.39 -14.55
C PRO A 145 -14.20 4.81 -15.80
N GLY A 146 -13.58 4.71 -16.97
CA GLY A 146 -14.18 5.06 -18.26
C GLY A 146 -14.23 6.55 -18.57
N GLN A 147 -13.87 7.44 -17.63
CA GLN A 147 -13.87 8.89 -17.84
C GLN A 147 -12.62 9.36 -18.56
N THR A 148 -12.76 10.48 -19.28
CA THR A 148 -11.69 11.16 -20.00
C THR A 148 -11.33 12.47 -19.32
N GLY A 149 -10.07 12.85 -19.43
CA GLY A 149 -9.54 14.13 -18.99
C GLY A 149 -8.63 14.70 -20.05
N SER A 150 -8.62 16.03 -20.17
CA SER A 150 -7.83 16.74 -21.16
C SER A 150 -6.95 17.81 -20.52
N ALA A 151 -5.78 18.01 -21.10
CA ALA A 151 -4.87 19.10 -20.78
C ALA A 151 -4.59 19.89 -22.07
N SER A 152 -4.66 21.21 -21.98
CA SER A 152 -4.16 22.10 -23.02
C SER A 152 -3.36 23.22 -22.39
N ALA A 153 -2.15 23.44 -22.87
CA ALA A 153 -1.28 24.50 -22.37
C ALA A 153 -0.35 25.01 -23.46
N ARG A 154 -0.06 26.30 -23.41
CA ARG A 154 0.99 26.94 -24.20
C ARG A 154 2.34 26.53 -23.64
N ILE A 155 3.22 26.06 -24.53
CA ILE A 155 4.57 25.64 -24.18
C ILE A 155 5.44 26.89 -24.00
N VAL A 156 5.99 27.04 -22.80
CA VAL A 156 6.81 28.18 -22.38
C VAL A 156 8.05 27.70 -21.64
N ASP A 157 9.09 28.53 -21.64
CA ASP A 157 10.30 28.34 -20.86
C ASP A 157 10.07 28.65 -19.37
N VAL A 158 11.11 28.49 -18.56
CA VAL A 158 11.09 28.82 -17.12
C VAL A 158 10.76 30.29 -16.81
N SER A 159 10.93 31.20 -17.77
CA SER A 159 10.59 32.62 -17.65
C SER A 159 9.15 32.95 -18.13
N GLY A 160 8.43 31.96 -18.67
CA GLY A 160 7.10 32.14 -19.27
C GLY A 160 7.13 32.60 -20.74
N SER A 161 8.31 32.64 -21.37
CA SER A 161 8.47 33.02 -22.77
C SER A 161 8.19 31.81 -23.68
N PRO A 162 7.52 32.00 -24.84
CA PRO A 162 7.22 30.89 -25.73
C PRO A 162 8.50 30.26 -26.32
N ILE A 163 8.55 28.92 -26.31
CA ILE A 163 9.67 28.16 -26.90
C ILE A 163 9.43 27.99 -28.41
N ILE A 164 10.35 28.51 -29.22
CA ILE A 164 10.22 28.54 -30.70
C ILE A 164 11.19 27.54 -31.38
N ALA A 165 12.07 26.91 -30.60
CA ALA A 165 13.22 26.15 -31.09
C ALA A 165 12.87 24.85 -31.87
N HIS A 166 11.68 24.27 -31.64
CA HIS A 166 11.28 23.02 -32.29
C HIS A 166 10.69 23.26 -33.68
N ASN A 167 11.14 22.49 -34.65
CA ASN A 167 10.65 22.50 -36.02
C ASN A 167 9.43 21.59 -36.18
N ILE A 168 8.64 21.87 -37.22
CA ILE A 168 7.53 20.98 -37.59
C ILE A 168 8.12 19.64 -38.01
N GLY A 169 7.60 18.55 -37.46
CA GLY A 169 8.11 17.19 -37.65
C GLY A 169 9.02 16.70 -36.52
N ASP A 170 9.49 17.57 -35.63
CA ASP A 170 10.27 17.16 -34.46
C ASP A 170 9.42 16.26 -33.55
N THR A 171 10.05 15.24 -32.98
CA THR A 171 9.40 14.28 -32.10
C THR A 171 9.86 14.49 -30.68
N LEU A 172 8.92 14.72 -29.77
CA LEU A 172 9.15 15.01 -28.36
C LEU A 172 8.62 13.87 -27.50
N PRO A 173 9.38 13.41 -26.48
CA PRO A 173 8.88 12.43 -25.53
C PRO A 173 7.79 13.06 -24.64
N LEU A 174 6.71 12.32 -24.44
CA LEU A 174 5.60 12.68 -23.58
C LEU A 174 5.37 11.56 -22.58
N GLU A 175 5.34 11.91 -21.30
CA GLU A 175 4.99 11.01 -20.21
C GLU A 175 3.70 11.48 -19.56
N VAL A 176 2.74 10.59 -19.39
CA VAL A 176 1.55 10.84 -18.58
C VAL A 176 1.71 10.10 -17.27
N ILE A 177 1.54 10.81 -16.16
CA ILE A 177 1.59 10.27 -14.81
C ILE A 177 0.23 10.44 -14.16
N VAL A 178 -0.33 9.34 -13.68
CA VAL A 178 -1.57 9.35 -12.88
C VAL A 178 -1.32 8.74 -11.53
N THR A 179 -1.95 9.31 -10.51
CA THR A 179 -1.86 8.85 -9.13
C THR A 179 -3.21 8.33 -8.71
N THR A 180 -3.21 7.19 -8.03
CA THR A 180 -4.41 6.61 -7.42
C THR A 180 -4.61 7.16 -6.00
N PRO A 181 -5.81 7.05 -5.40
CA PRO A 181 -6.06 7.50 -4.03
C PRO A 181 -5.15 6.86 -2.96
N GLU A 182 -4.60 5.68 -3.25
CA GLU A 182 -3.67 4.95 -2.38
C GLU A 182 -2.21 5.39 -2.54
N GLY A 183 -1.93 6.35 -3.42
CA GLY A 183 -0.58 6.87 -3.69
C GLY A 183 0.23 6.09 -4.74
N SER A 184 -0.32 5.00 -5.30
CA SER A 184 0.32 4.30 -6.42
C SER A 184 0.26 5.14 -7.70
N THR A 185 1.38 5.22 -8.43
CA THR A 185 1.49 5.96 -9.69
C THR A 185 1.54 5.02 -10.88
N LEU A 186 0.77 5.32 -11.93
CA LEU A 186 0.89 4.69 -13.24
C LEU A 186 1.51 5.69 -14.22
N ARG A 187 2.35 5.18 -15.12
CA ARG A 187 3.09 5.97 -16.09
C ARG A 187 2.89 5.38 -17.47
N GLU A 188 2.59 6.23 -18.44
CA GLU A 188 2.51 5.87 -19.85
C GLU A 188 3.38 6.83 -20.64
N MET A 189 4.23 6.29 -21.50
CA MET A 189 5.16 7.06 -22.32
C MET A 189 4.76 6.94 -23.78
N MET A 190 4.79 8.05 -24.49
CA MET A 190 4.60 8.10 -25.93
C MET A 190 5.48 9.19 -26.54
N SER A 191 5.60 9.17 -27.87
CA SER A 191 6.27 10.22 -28.61
C SER A 191 5.24 11.04 -29.38
N VAL A 192 5.31 12.36 -29.28
CA VAL A 192 4.42 13.30 -29.97
C VAL A 192 5.21 14.08 -31.02
N SER A 193 4.64 14.20 -32.21
CA SER A 193 5.22 15.03 -33.28
C SER A 193 4.68 16.46 -33.21
N VAL A 194 5.56 17.43 -33.44
CA VAL A 194 5.19 18.83 -33.64
C VAL A 194 4.56 18.98 -35.02
N ARG A 195 3.33 19.48 -35.07
CA ARG A 195 2.57 19.67 -36.31
C ARG A 195 2.20 21.14 -36.46
N MET A 196 1.97 21.57 -37.70
CA MET A 196 1.38 22.89 -37.93
C MET A 196 -0.09 22.87 -37.48
N SER A 197 -0.50 23.91 -36.74
CA SER A 197 -1.91 24.15 -36.43
C SER A 197 -2.71 24.52 -37.68
#